data_AF-A0A6L4Y5A7-F1
#
_entry.id   AF-A0A6L4Y5A7-F1
#
_cell.length_a   1.000
_cell.length_b   1.000
_cell.length_c   1.000
_cell.angle_alpha   90.00
_cell.angle_beta   90.00
_cell.angle_gamma   90.00
#
_symmetry.space_group_name_H-M   'P 1'
#
loop_
_entity.id
_entity.type
_entity.pdbx_description
1 polymer ?
#
loop_
_entity_poly.entity_id
_entity_poly.type
_entity_poly.pdbx_seq_one_letter_code
_entity_poly.pdbx_strand_id
1 'polypeptide(L)'
;MAFLEERPVACIGWGSAAWSVKSRDAFIGWDKPTKEKNLPCIVNNTRFLILPWISIKCLASKLLAMNARRIADDWMAVYQQPVYLLETFVERDRFLGTCYKAANWIRVGQTKGTAKRGHDHLVHGLIKDVYLYPLRKDFREKLIEGS
;
A
#
# COMPACT_ATOMS: atom_id res chain seq x y z
N MET A 1 -8.65 -6.72 12.03
CA MET A 1 -9.98 -6.98 11.41
C MET A 1 -10.91 -5.83 11.72
N ALA A 2 -11.97 -5.63 10.93
CA ALA A 2 -13.02 -4.65 11.20
C ALA A 2 -14.32 -5.37 11.55
N PHE A 3 -14.99 -4.86 12.58
CA PHE A 3 -16.23 -5.42 13.11
C PHE A 3 -17.32 -4.35 13.11
N LEU A 4 -18.56 -4.80 12.92
CA LEU A 4 -19.76 -4.04 13.24
C LEU A 4 -20.41 -4.78 14.39
N GLU A 5 -20.44 -4.14 15.57
CA GLU A 5 -20.68 -4.83 16.84
C GLU A 5 -19.67 -5.99 16.97
N GLU A 6 -20.13 -7.23 17.15
CA GLU A 6 -19.28 -8.43 17.24
C GLU A 6 -19.12 -9.15 15.89
N ARG A 7 -19.74 -8.65 14.82
CA ARG A 7 -19.72 -9.32 13.52
C ARG A 7 -18.54 -8.84 12.68
N PRO A 8 -17.66 -9.74 12.20
CA PRO A 8 -16.60 -9.35 11.27
C PRO A 8 -17.23 -8.91 9.94
N VAL A 9 -16.78 -7.75 9.43
CA VAL A 9 -17.27 -7.20 8.16
C VAL A 9 -16.16 -7.04 7.12
N ALA A 10 -14.91 -6.90 7.55
CA ALA A 10 -13.78 -6.76 6.67
C ALA A 10 -12.45 -7.17 7.33
N CYS A 11 -11.47 -7.46 6.48
CA CYS A 11 -10.09 -7.69 6.89
C CYS A 11 -9.15 -6.76 6.11
N ILE A 12 -8.20 -6.17 6.85
CA ILE A 12 -7.11 -5.36 6.32
C ILE A 12 -5.83 -5.97 6.89
N GLY A 13 -4.87 -6.25 6.01
CA GLY A 13 -3.56 -6.79 6.33
C GLY A 13 -2.46 -5.95 5.71
N TRP A 14 -1.39 -5.77 6.49
CA TRP A 14 -0.21 -5.00 6.12
C TRP A 14 1.03 -5.89 6.15
N GLY A 15 2.02 -5.53 5.35
CA GLY A 15 3.31 -6.20 5.30
C GLY A 15 4.39 -5.24 4.81
N SER A 16 5.62 -5.74 4.75
CA SER A 16 6.74 -4.97 4.21
C SER A 16 6.50 -4.53 2.76
N ALA A 17 7.05 -3.38 2.39
CA ALA A 17 6.99 -2.88 1.02
C ALA A 17 7.62 -3.85 0.00
N ALA A 18 7.11 -3.80 -1.23
CA ALA A 18 7.74 -4.51 -2.33
C ALA A 18 9.14 -3.95 -2.62
N TRP A 19 10.11 -4.83 -2.84
CA TRP A 19 11.52 -4.46 -3.03
C TRP A 19 11.78 -3.51 -4.22
N SER A 20 11.03 -3.70 -5.31
CA SER A 20 11.27 -2.99 -6.57
C SER A 20 9.95 -2.62 -7.25
N VAL A 21 9.66 -1.32 -7.30
CA VAL A 21 8.43 -0.78 -7.90
C VAL A 21 8.80 0.53 -8.61
N LYS A 22 9.05 0.44 -9.92
CA LYS A 22 9.58 1.57 -10.71
C LYS A 22 8.70 2.84 -10.60
N SER A 23 7.38 2.70 -10.65
CA SER A 23 6.46 3.85 -10.56
C SER A 23 6.48 4.52 -9.19
N ARG A 24 6.58 3.75 -8.11
CA ARG A 24 6.76 4.28 -6.76
C ARG A 24 8.09 4.98 -6.62
N ASP A 25 9.17 4.34 -7.06
CA ASP A 25 10.51 4.88 -6.92
C ASP A 25 10.65 6.21 -7.69
N ALA A 26 10.05 6.30 -8.88
CA ALA A 26 9.97 7.55 -9.65
C ALA A 26 9.09 8.62 -8.96
N PHE A 27 8.01 8.23 -8.29
CA PHE A 27 7.14 9.16 -7.56
C PHE A 27 7.79 9.73 -6.30
N ILE A 28 8.63 8.94 -5.61
CA ILE A 28 9.41 9.38 -4.46
C ILE A 28 10.60 10.22 -4.94
N GLY A 29 11.30 9.78 -5.99
CA GLY A 29 12.46 10.49 -6.55
C GLY A 29 13.80 10.12 -5.88
N TRP A 30 13.86 9.00 -5.17
CA TRP A 30 15.07 8.53 -4.48
C TRP A 30 16.00 7.69 -5.36
N ASP A 31 17.28 7.62 -5.00
CA ASP A 31 18.26 6.72 -5.62
C ASP A 31 18.26 5.33 -4.95
N LYS A 32 19.08 4.41 -5.47
CA LYS A 32 19.14 3.02 -4.98
C LYS A 32 19.65 2.93 -3.53
N PRO A 33 20.77 3.57 -3.13
CA PRO A 33 21.21 3.55 -1.73
C PRO A 33 20.16 4.09 -0.76
N THR A 34 19.54 5.22 -1.11
CA THR A 34 18.48 5.84 -0.29
C THR A 34 17.27 4.93 -0.17
N LYS A 35 16.84 4.31 -1.27
CA LYS A 35 15.78 3.29 -1.26
C LYS A 35 16.13 2.15 -0.32
N GLU A 36 17.31 1.55 -0.44
CA GLU A 36 17.69 0.38 0.37
C GLU A 36 17.67 0.69 1.87
N LYS A 37 18.10 1.90 2.25
CA LYS A 37 18.03 2.40 3.63
C LYS A 37 16.59 2.65 4.11
N ASN A 38 15.76 3.29 3.29
CA ASN A 38 14.48 3.86 3.72
C ASN A 38 13.25 3.05 3.28
N LEU A 39 13.41 1.96 2.52
CA LEU A 39 12.31 1.06 2.15
C LEU A 39 11.51 0.51 3.35
N PRO A 40 12.13 0.20 4.52
CA PRO A 40 11.38 -0.20 5.70
C PRO A 40 10.38 0.84 6.21
N CYS A 41 10.50 2.10 5.80
CA CYS A 41 9.54 3.17 6.13
C CYS A 41 8.29 3.19 5.24
N ILE A 42 8.14 2.18 4.38
CA ILE A 42 6.98 1.98 3.51
C ILE A 42 6.33 0.65 3.88
N VAL A 43 4.99 0.64 3.92
CA VAL A 43 4.22 -0.59 4.18
C VAL A 43 3.22 -0.86 3.08
N ASN A 44 3.09 -2.15 2.75
CA ASN A 44 2.21 -2.64 1.70
C ASN A 44 0.89 -3.15 2.29
N ASN A 45 -0.24 -2.68 1.74
CA ASN A 45 -1.53 -3.28 2.03
C ASN A 45 -1.68 -4.58 1.24
N THR A 46 -1.21 -5.68 1.82
CA THR A 46 -1.16 -7.00 1.19
C THR A 46 -2.54 -7.66 1.11
N ARG A 47 -3.47 -7.27 1.99
CA ARG A 47 -4.83 -7.81 2.01
C ARG A 47 -5.84 -6.73 2.32
N PHE A 48 -6.85 -6.60 1.47
CA PHE A 48 -8.04 -5.83 1.77
C PHE A 48 -9.28 -6.57 1.24
N LEU A 49 -10.14 -6.99 2.15
CA LEU A 49 -11.30 -7.82 1.86
C LEU A 49 -12.51 -7.31 2.63
N ILE A 50 -13.56 -6.92 1.91
CA ILE A 50 -14.91 -6.82 2.46
C ILE A 50 -15.55 -8.20 2.32
N LEU A 51 -16.18 -8.71 3.36
CA LEU A 51 -16.78 -10.05 3.30
C LEU A 51 -17.96 -10.06 2.31
N PRO A 52 -18.16 -11.14 1.52
CA PRO A 52 -19.10 -11.14 0.39
C PRO A 52 -20.55 -10.80 0.74
N TRP A 53 -20.99 -11.09 1.97
CA TRP A 53 -22.34 -10.81 2.45
C TRP A 53 -22.52 -9.38 2.99
N ILE A 54 -21.49 -8.53 2.93
CA ILE A 54 -21.54 -7.15 3.40
C ILE A 54 -21.69 -6.21 2.20
N SER A 55 -22.84 -5.53 2.13
CA SER A 55 -23.11 -4.48 1.16
C SER A 55 -23.44 -3.19 1.89
N ILE A 56 -22.40 -2.40 2.18
CA ILE A 56 -22.53 -1.10 2.84
C ILE A 56 -21.84 -0.06 1.98
N LYS A 57 -22.61 0.97 1.58
CA LYS A 57 -22.11 2.06 0.73
C LYS A 57 -20.91 2.74 1.39
N CYS A 58 -19.84 2.95 0.62
CA CYS A 58 -18.60 3.61 1.06
C CYS A 58 -17.86 2.95 2.24
N LEU A 59 -18.21 1.73 2.64
CA LEU A 59 -17.54 1.03 3.73
C LEU A 59 -16.04 0.87 3.46
N ALA A 60 -15.69 0.45 2.23
CA ALA A 60 -14.31 0.19 1.87
C ALA A 60 -13.42 1.45 1.99
N SER A 61 -13.82 2.58 1.42
CA SER A 61 -13.05 3.82 1.51
C SER A 61 -13.00 4.36 2.94
N LYS A 62 -14.09 4.24 3.71
CA LYS A 62 -14.12 4.62 5.12
C LYS A 62 -13.13 3.81 5.94
N LEU A 63 -13.08 2.49 5.76
CA LEU A 63 -12.15 1.61 6.45
C LEU A 63 -10.70 1.94 6.09
N LEU A 64 -10.39 2.16 4.80
CA LEU A 64 -9.05 2.57 4.37
C LEU A 64 -8.62 3.89 5.01
N ALA A 65 -9.50 4.89 5.02
CA ALA A 65 -9.20 6.20 5.63
C ALA A 65 -9.00 6.10 7.14
N MET A 66 -9.78 5.26 7.83
CA MET A 66 -9.59 5.00 9.26
C MET A 66 -8.26 4.31 9.53
N ASN A 67 -7.91 3.31 8.72
CA ASN A 67 -6.67 2.55 8.92
C ASN A 67 -5.43 3.41 8.65
N ALA A 68 -5.46 4.24 7.60
CA ALA A 68 -4.36 5.14 7.27
C ALA A 68 -4.02 6.12 8.40
N ARG A 69 -4.99 6.51 9.23
CA ARG A 69 -4.76 7.39 10.39
C ARG A 69 -4.05 6.72 11.57
N ARG A 70 -4.04 5.39 11.63
CA ARG A 70 -3.57 4.63 12.80
C ARG A 70 -2.35 3.76 12.49
N ILE A 71 -2.21 3.33 11.24
CA ILE A 71 -1.20 2.34 10.86
C ILE A 71 0.23 2.77 11.16
N ALA A 72 0.57 4.07 11.09
CA ALA A 72 1.89 4.55 11.47
C ALA A 72 2.22 4.24 12.94
N ASP A 73 1.28 4.55 13.83
CA ASP A 73 1.45 4.37 15.28
C ASP A 73 1.44 2.88 15.64
N ASP A 74 0.54 2.10 15.04
CA ASP A 74 0.48 0.65 15.23
C ASP A 74 1.78 -0.02 14.76
N TRP A 75 2.31 0.40 13.61
CA TRP A 75 3.55 -0.15 13.06
C TRP A 75 4.76 0.22 13.92
N MET A 76 4.82 1.46 14.40
CA MET A 76 5.87 1.90 15.32
C MET A 76 5.81 1.12 16.64
N ALA A 77 4.63 0.91 17.21
CA ALA A 77 4.47 0.18 18.47
C ALA A 77 4.96 -1.27 18.37
N VAL A 78 4.66 -1.95 17.25
CA VAL A 78 4.97 -3.37 17.06
C VAL A 78 6.39 -3.59 16.53
N TYR A 79 6.82 -2.82 15.53
CA TYR A 79 8.06 -3.04 14.79
C TYR A 79 9.16 -2.02 15.08
N GLN A 80 8.88 -0.99 15.91
CA GLN A 80 9.82 0.09 16.23
C GLN A 80 10.38 0.79 14.98
N GLN A 81 9.57 0.85 13.92
CA GLN A 81 9.92 1.41 12.62
C GLN A 81 8.91 2.49 12.22
N PRO A 82 9.36 3.72 11.90
CA PRO A 82 8.45 4.75 11.40
C PRO A 82 7.95 4.41 10.00
N VAL A 83 6.72 4.79 9.69
CA VAL A 83 6.11 4.64 8.36
C VAL A 83 5.70 6.00 7.82
N TYR A 84 6.07 6.29 6.58
CA TYR A 84 5.78 7.57 5.92
C TYR A 84 4.88 7.43 4.70
N LEU A 85 4.81 6.23 4.13
CA LEU A 85 4.08 5.97 2.89
C LEU A 85 3.45 4.58 2.90
N LEU A 86 2.19 4.52 2.47
CA LEU A 86 1.49 3.26 2.23
C LEU A 86 1.51 2.95 0.73
N GLU A 87 1.59 1.68 0.37
CA GLU A 87 1.46 1.21 -1.01
C GLU A 87 0.46 0.05 -1.13
N THR A 88 -0.14 -0.11 -2.30
CA THR A 88 -0.96 -1.28 -2.64
C THR A 88 -0.96 -1.52 -4.15
N PHE A 89 -1.31 -2.74 -4.53
CA PHE A 89 -1.34 -3.18 -5.93
C PHE A 89 -2.70 -3.75 -6.30
N VAL A 90 -3.38 -3.08 -7.22
CA VAL A 90 -4.73 -3.45 -7.66
C VAL A 90 -4.65 -4.09 -9.03
N GLU A 91 -5.09 -5.35 -9.13
CA GLU A 91 -5.18 -6.05 -10.41
C GLU A 91 -6.27 -5.43 -11.28
N ARG A 92 -5.86 -4.77 -12.36
CA ARG A 92 -6.72 -3.86 -13.15
C ARG A 92 -7.94 -4.57 -13.75
N ASP A 93 -7.73 -5.78 -14.27
CA ASP A 93 -8.77 -6.50 -15.02
C ASP A 93 -9.84 -7.09 -14.09
N ARG A 94 -9.56 -7.16 -12.78
CA ARG A 94 -10.49 -7.65 -11.76
C ARG A 94 -11.11 -6.53 -10.93
N PHE A 95 -10.38 -5.43 -10.72
CA PHE A 95 -10.80 -4.38 -9.80
C PHE A 95 -10.45 -2.98 -10.34
N LEU A 96 -11.42 -2.06 -10.29
CA LEU A 96 -11.26 -0.67 -10.73
C LEU A 96 -10.47 0.22 -9.76
N GLY A 97 -10.19 -0.27 -8.54
CA GLY A 97 -9.49 0.50 -7.50
C GLY A 97 -10.29 1.69 -6.93
N THR A 98 -11.60 1.75 -7.15
CA THR A 98 -12.45 2.89 -6.79
C THR A 98 -12.38 3.26 -5.32
N CYS A 99 -12.33 2.27 -4.42
CA CYS A 99 -12.23 2.52 -2.98
C CYS A 99 -10.94 3.24 -2.57
N TYR A 100 -9.82 2.93 -3.23
CA TYR A 100 -8.54 3.59 -3.00
C TYR A 100 -8.58 5.05 -3.48
N LYS A 101 -9.10 5.29 -4.68
CA LYS A 101 -9.30 6.66 -5.20
C LYS A 101 -10.21 7.47 -4.27
N ALA A 102 -11.33 6.90 -3.85
CA ALA A 102 -12.27 7.53 -2.93
C ALA A 102 -11.70 7.77 -1.52
N ALA A 103 -10.63 7.05 -1.15
CA ALA A 103 -9.90 7.24 0.09
C ALA A 103 -8.66 8.15 -0.08
N ASN A 104 -8.56 8.91 -1.18
CA ASN A 104 -7.46 9.83 -1.51
C ASN A 104 -6.10 9.15 -1.75
N TRP A 105 -6.08 7.89 -2.19
CA TRP A 105 -4.85 7.26 -2.67
C TRP A 105 -4.51 7.75 -4.08
N ILE A 106 -3.22 7.92 -4.33
CA ILE A 106 -2.66 8.44 -5.57
C ILE A 106 -2.24 7.27 -6.45
N ARG A 107 -2.81 7.16 -7.65
CA ARG A 107 -2.34 6.20 -8.67
C ARG A 107 -1.08 6.75 -9.33
N VAL A 108 0.05 6.07 -9.16
CA VAL A 108 1.37 6.56 -9.63
C VAL A 108 1.91 5.82 -10.84
N GLY A 109 1.24 4.75 -11.27
CA GLY A 109 1.62 3.99 -12.45
C GLY A 109 1.25 2.53 -12.31
N GLN A 110 2.01 1.67 -12.97
CA GLN A 110 1.69 0.26 -13.13
C GLN A 110 2.91 -0.63 -12.89
N THR A 111 2.67 -1.87 -12.46
CA THR A 111 3.67 -2.93 -12.49
C THR A 111 3.89 -3.41 -13.93
N LYS A 112 5.04 -4.02 -14.21
CA LYS A 112 5.36 -4.55 -15.54
C LYS A 112 4.68 -5.90 -15.87
N GLY A 113 3.92 -6.48 -14.94
CA GLY A 113 3.37 -7.83 -15.10
C GLY A 113 4.45 -8.93 -15.07
N THR A 114 5.52 -8.71 -14.30
CA THR A 114 6.65 -9.64 -14.15
C THR A 114 6.76 -10.12 -12.71
N ALA A 115 6.97 -11.42 -12.52
CA ALA A 115 7.27 -12.02 -11.22
C ALA A 115 8.71 -12.55 -11.21
N LYS A 116 9.40 -12.41 -10.07
CA LYS A 116 10.72 -12.99 -9.88
C LYS A 116 10.60 -14.49 -9.62
N ARG A 117 11.30 -15.32 -10.38
CA ARG A 117 11.41 -16.77 -10.17
C ARG A 117 12.89 -17.13 -10.11
N GLY A 118 13.45 -17.21 -8.91
CA GLY A 118 14.90 -17.38 -8.71
C GLY A 118 15.68 -16.17 -9.22
N HIS A 119 16.65 -16.40 -10.11
CA HIS A 119 17.42 -15.34 -10.77
C HIS A 119 16.71 -14.77 -12.01
N ASP A 120 15.58 -15.37 -12.42
CA ASP A 120 14.89 -15.04 -13.66
C ASP A 120 13.61 -14.20 -13.42
N HIS A 121 13.16 -13.52 -14.46
CA HIS A 121 11.92 -12.74 -14.48
C HIS A 121 10.90 -13.39 -15.41
N LEU A 122 9.85 -13.96 -14.83
CA LEU A 122 8.74 -14.51 -15.58
C LEU A 122 7.73 -13.41 -15.89
N VAL A 123 7.51 -13.14 -17.18
CA VAL A 123 6.44 -12.24 -17.65
C VAL A 123 5.13 -13.02 -17.62
N HIS A 124 4.21 -12.64 -16.73
CA HIS A 124 2.87 -13.26 -16.62
C HIS A 124 1.75 -12.32 -17.08
N GLY A 125 2.07 -11.08 -17.47
CA GLY A 125 1.12 -10.13 -18.05
C GLY A 125 0.07 -9.55 -17.10
N LEU A 126 0.02 -9.99 -15.84
CA LEU A 126 -0.91 -9.45 -14.83
C LEU A 126 -0.41 -8.08 -14.34
N ILE A 127 -0.83 -7.04 -15.04
CA ILE A 127 -0.50 -5.66 -14.73
C ILE A 127 -1.37 -5.19 -13.55
N LYS A 128 -0.71 -4.63 -12.55
CA LYS A 128 -1.36 -4.03 -11.39
C LYS A 128 -1.17 -2.53 -11.40
N ASP A 129 -2.24 -1.80 -11.11
CA ASP A 129 -2.13 -0.38 -10.79
C ASP A 129 -1.47 -0.22 -9.41
N VAL A 130 -0.50 0.69 -9.32
CA VAL A 130 0.21 1.03 -8.09
C VAL A 130 -0.46 2.27 -7.49
N TYR A 131 -0.97 2.12 -6.28
CA TYR A 131 -1.54 3.22 -5.50
C TYR A 131 -0.67 3.49 -4.28
N LEU A 132 -0.45 4.77 -3.99
CA LEU A 132 0.30 5.24 -2.83
C LEU A 132 -0.55 6.17 -1.97
N TYR A 133 -0.30 6.16 -0.67
CA TYR A 133 -0.92 7.10 0.27
C TYR A 133 0.14 7.69 1.21
N PRO A 134 0.52 8.96 1.01
CA PRO A 134 1.40 9.67 1.94
C PRO A 134 0.72 9.84 3.30
N LEU A 135 1.38 9.43 4.37
CA LEU A 135 0.87 9.59 5.74
C LEU A 135 1.12 11.00 6.31
N ARG A 136 2.05 11.73 5.70
CA ARG A 136 2.45 13.07 6.08
C ARG A 136 2.74 13.93 4.85
N LYS A 137 2.72 15.25 5.02
CA LYS A 137 3.06 16.19 3.95
C LYS A 137 4.54 16.12 3.58
N ASP A 138 5.41 15.93 4.57
CA ASP A 138 6.87 15.87 4.46
C ASP A 138 7.42 14.45 4.20
N PHE A 139 6.59 13.55 3.66
CA PHE A 139 6.97 12.15 3.51
C PHE A 139 8.18 11.95 2.58
N ARG A 140 8.36 12.83 1.57
CA ARG A 140 9.48 12.72 0.64
C ARG A 140 10.78 13.10 1.32
N GLU A 141 10.82 14.21 2.06
CA GLU A 141 12.00 14.61 2.83
C GLU A 141 12.39 13.47 3.78
N LYS A 142 11.43 12.90 4.53
CA LYS A 142 11.69 11.77 5.44
C LYS A 142 12.22 10.51 4.76
N LEU A 143 11.76 10.20 3.55
CA LEU A 143 12.22 9.05 2.77
C LEU A 143 13.53 9.28 2.03
N ILE A 144 13.90 10.53 1.75
CA ILE A 144 15.12 10.88 1.00
C ILE A 144 16.27 11.22 1.94
N GLU A 145 16.03 12.08 2.93
CA GLU A 145 17.06 12.60 3.83
C GLU A 145 17.40 11.60 4.95
N GLY A 146 16.53 10.60 5.17
CA GLY A 146 16.65 9.63 6.25
C GLY A 146 16.14 10.21 7.57
N SER A 147 15.55 9.33 8.40
CA SER A 147 15.19 9.67 9.79
C SER A 147 16.40 9.57 10.70
#